data_AF-A0A4D7C8L4-F1
#
_entry.id   AF-A0A4D7C8L4-F1
#
_cell.length_a   1.000
_cell.length_b   1.000
_cell.length_c   1.000
_cell.angle_alpha   90.00
_cell.angle_beta   90.00
_cell.angle_gamma   90.00
#
_symmetry.space_group_name_H-M   'P 1'
#
loop_
_entity.id
_entity.type
_entity.pdbx_description
1 polymer ?
#
loop_
_entity_poly.entity_id
_entity_poly.type
_entity_poly.pdbx_seq_one_letter_code
_entity_poly.pdbx_strand_id
1 'polypeptide(L)'
;MLALNIEAQLERLQSDQKLQKAWRDLNFKSAALDQHCIVSISDNEGKLTYVNDKLCEISGWSRDELLNQPHRTLMSMHHSEEYIQHAWKSFRLGKSGAASSITRPRRAKITGSTPAISHR
;
A
#
# COMPACT_ATOMS: atom_id res chain seq x y z
N MET A 1 -29.53 36.37 19.58
CA MET A 1 -28.32 35.85 20.26
C MET A 1 -28.42 34.35 20.54
N LEU A 2 -29.40 33.87 21.34
CA LEU A 2 -29.50 32.43 21.70
C LEU A 2 -29.83 31.50 20.50
N ALA A 3 -30.80 31.88 19.66
CA ALA A 3 -31.23 31.08 18.50
C ALA A 3 -30.09 30.90 17.47
N LEU A 4 -29.38 31.99 17.16
CA LEU A 4 -28.22 31.98 16.27
C LEU A 4 -27.10 31.05 16.77
N ASN A 5 -26.90 30.98 18.09
CA ASN A 5 -25.93 30.08 18.70
C ASN A 5 -26.35 28.60 18.59
N ILE A 6 -27.64 28.29 18.69
CA ILE A 6 -28.17 26.94 18.53
C ILE A 6 -28.05 26.46 17.08
N GLU A 7 -28.37 27.32 16.11
CA GLU A 7 -28.22 27.02 14.68
C GLU A 7 -26.77 26.69 14.32
N ALA A 8 -25.82 27.52 14.76
CA ALA A 8 -24.39 27.28 14.55
C ALA A 8 -23.91 25.96 15.19
N GLN A 9 -24.45 25.59 16.36
CA GLN A 9 -24.15 24.31 17.02
C GLN A 9 -24.73 23.11 16.25
N LEU A 10 -25.93 23.24 15.70
CA LEU A 10 -26.57 22.19 14.90
C LEU A 10 -25.80 21.95 13.59
N GLU A 11 -25.40 23.02 12.89
CA GLU A 11 -24.59 22.91 11.67
C GLU A 11 -23.25 22.20 11.95
N ARG A 12 -22.59 22.57 13.05
CA ARG A 12 -21.34 21.92 13.49
C ARG A 12 -21.55 20.43 13.76
N LEU A 13 -22.60 20.06 14.49
CA LEU A 13 -22.93 18.66 14.76
C LEU A 13 -23.20 17.86 13.48
N GLN A 14 -23.92 18.46 12.51
CA GLN A 14 -24.17 17.82 11.22
C GLN A 14 -22.87 17.64 10.42
N SER A 15 -21.97 18.62 10.45
CA SER A 15 -20.65 18.52 9.82
C SER A 15 -19.82 17.41 10.44
N ASP A 16 -19.79 17.34 11.78
CA ASP A 16 -19.05 16.31 12.52
C ASP A 16 -19.61 14.90 12.24
N GLN A 17 -20.93 14.76 12.15
CA GLN A 17 -21.58 13.49 11.77
C GLN A 17 -21.22 13.06 10.34
N LYS A 18 -21.21 13.99 9.39
CA LYS A 18 -20.81 13.71 8.01
C LYS A 18 -19.35 13.28 7.95
N LEU A 19 -18.47 13.96 8.69
CA LEU A 19 -17.06 13.61 8.77
C LEU A 19 -16.86 12.21 9.37
N GLN A 20 -17.53 11.91 10.48
CA GLN A 20 -17.47 10.58 11.11
C GLN A 20 -17.95 9.49 10.16
N LYS A 21 -19.03 9.72 9.42
CA LYS A 21 -19.54 8.76 8.44
C LYS A 21 -18.54 8.53 7.31
N ALA A 22 -18.01 9.60 6.71
CA ALA A 22 -17.02 9.50 5.64
C ALA A 22 -15.75 8.76 6.10
N TRP A 23 -15.30 9.04 7.34
CA TRP A 23 -14.14 8.37 7.93
C TRP A 23 -14.38 6.87 8.15
N ARG A 24 -15.56 6.49 8.64
CA ARG A 24 -15.95 5.06 8.77
C ARG A 24 -15.98 4.35 7.43
N ASP A 25 -16.60 4.96 6.43
CA ASP A 25 -16.70 4.38 5.09
C ASP A 25 -15.31 4.19 4.45
N LEU A 26 -14.41 5.16 4.63
CA LEU A 26 -13.04 5.08 4.12
C LEU A 26 -12.25 3.96 4.83
N ASN A 27 -12.33 3.89 6.16
CA ASN A 27 -11.63 2.86 6.92
C ASN A 27 -12.15 1.45 6.61
N PHE A 28 -13.46 1.29 6.43
CA PHE A 28 -14.04 0.01 6.05
C PHE A 28 -13.51 -0.46 4.70
N LYS A 29 -13.44 0.44 3.71
CA LYS A 29 -12.87 0.15 2.39
C LYS A 29 -11.37 -0.16 2.47
N SER A 30 -10.61 0.62 3.25
CA SER A 30 -9.18 0.37 3.47
C SER A 30 -8.96 -1.01 4.07
N ALA A 31 -9.70 -1.36 5.12
CA ALA A 31 -9.59 -2.65 5.78
C ALA A 31 -9.92 -3.82 4.83
N ALA A 32 -10.95 -3.68 3.99
CA ALA A 32 -11.27 -4.68 2.98
C ALA A 32 -10.13 -4.86 1.95
N LEU A 33 -9.52 -3.76 1.49
CA LEU A 33 -8.35 -3.82 0.61
C LEU A 33 -7.15 -4.47 1.31
N ASP A 34 -6.89 -4.10 2.56
CA ASP A 34 -5.77 -4.64 3.33
C ASP A 34 -5.91 -6.15 3.57
N GLN A 35 -7.15 -6.63 3.75
CA GLN A 35 -7.47 -8.03 3.98
C GLN A 35 -7.56 -8.89 2.71
N HIS A 36 -7.67 -8.30 1.52
CA HIS A 36 -7.92 -9.06 0.28
C HIS A 36 -6.94 -8.76 -0.85
N CYS A 37 -6.15 -7.69 -0.76
CA CYS A 37 -5.23 -7.26 -1.81
C CYS A 37 -3.82 -7.05 -1.27
N ILE A 38 -2.82 -7.14 -2.15
CA ILE A 38 -1.47 -6.65 -1.85
C ILE A 38 -1.48 -5.14 -2.06
N VAL A 39 -1.17 -4.36 -1.02
CA VAL A 39 -1.26 -2.90 -1.07
C VAL A 39 0.06 -2.28 -0.64
N SER A 40 0.55 -1.35 -1.45
CA SER A 40 1.63 -0.44 -1.08
C SER A 40 1.34 0.95 -1.63
N ILE A 41 1.75 1.98 -0.90
CA ILE A 41 1.65 3.39 -1.33
C ILE A 41 3.06 3.95 -1.34
N SER A 42 3.37 4.73 -2.36
CA SER A 42 4.64 5.43 -2.50
C SER A 42 4.44 6.94 -2.60
N ASP A 43 5.42 7.71 -2.18
CA ASP A 43 5.47 9.15 -2.41
C ASP A 43 5.82 9.49 -3.88
N ASN A 44 5.95 10.78 -4.17
CA ASN A 44 6.32 11.31 -5.49
C ASN A 44 7.76 10.96 -5.91
N GLU A 45 8.64 10.62 -4.97
CA GLU A 45 9.99 10.12 -5.21
C GLU A 45 10.01 8.60 -5.42
N GLY A 46 8.88 7.92 -5.20
CA GLY A 46 8.74 6.48 -5.33
C GLY A 46 9.18 5.70 -4.08
N LYS A 47 9.32 6.36 -2.93
CA LYS A 47 9.58 5.70 -1.63
C LYS A 47 8.29 5.21 -1.01
N LEU A 48 8.32 4.00 -0.48
CA LEU A 48 7.19 3.37 0.18
C LEU A 48 6.82 4.10 1.47
N THR A 49 5.62 4.65 1.52
CA THR A 49 5.06 5.34 2.69
C THR A 49 4.05 4.47 3.45
N TYR A 50 3.51 3.44 2.80
CA TYR A 50 2.62 2.47 3.42
C TYR A 50 2.77 1.10 2.76
N VAL A 51 2.70 0.05 3.59
CA VAL A 51 2.63 -1.35 3.17
C VAL A 51 1.69 -2.11 4.10
N ASN A 52 0.82 -2.94 3.52
CA ASN A 52 -0.12 -3.77 4.29
C ASN A 52 0.51 -5.11 4.73
N ASP A 53 -0.16 -5.82 5.63
CA ASP A 53 0.34 -7.09 6.17
C ASP A 53 0.49 -8.16 5.10
N LYS A 54 -0.42 -8.22 4.12
CA LYS A 54 -0.31 -9.17 2.99
C LYS A 54 0.96 -8.98 2.19
N LEU A 55 1.38 -7.75 1.94
CA LEU A 55 2.64 -7.49 1.26
C LEU A 55 3.82 -8.02 2.09
N CYS A 56 3.80 -7.80 3.40
CA CYS A 56 4.83 -8.29 4.30
C CYS A 56 4.87 -9.83 4.31
N GLU A 57 3.71 -10.48 4.42
CA GLU A 57 3.55 -11.94 4.43
C GLU A 57 4.07 -12.59 3.15
N ILE A 58 3.63 -12.10 1.98
CA ILE A 58 4.02 -12.70 0.69
C ILE A 58 5.47 -12.42 0.31
N SER A 59 6.00 -11.25 0.70
CA SER A 59 7.36 -10.83 0.35
C SER A 59 8.40 -11.31 1.37
N GLY A 60 8.01 -11.61 2.61
CA GLY A 60 8.92 -11.97 3.70
C GLY A 60 9.74 -10.79 4.24
N TRP A 61 9.40 -9.56 3.86
CA TRP A 61 9.99 -8.35 4.43
C TRP A 61 9.15 -7.86 5.60
N SER A 62 9.81 -7.28 6.60
CA SER A 62 9.10 -6.54 7.63
C SER A 62 8.67 -5.17 7.10
N ARG A 63 7.60 -4.62 7.68
CA ARG A 63 7.13 -3.26 7.38
C ARG A 63 8.26 -2.22 7.53
N ASP A 64 9.00 -2.28 8.62
CA ASP A 64 10.07 -1.32 8.92
C ASP A 64 11.22 -1.38 7.90
N GLU A 65 11.51 -2.57 7.35
CA GLU A 65 12.49 -2.73 6.29
C GLU A 65 12.01 -2.18 4.94
N LEU A 66 10.69 -2.11 4.72
CA LEU A 66 10.10 -1.62 3.47
C LEU A 66 9.82 -0.12 3.51
N LEU A 67 9.43 0.44 4.65
CA LEU A 67 9.12 1.86 4.77
C LEU A 67 10.35 2.71 4.41
N ASN A 68 10.10 3.78 3.65
CA ASN A 68 11.10 4.67 3.05
C ASN A 68 12.04 4.03 2.03
N GLN A 69 11.90 2.74 1.72
CA GLN A 69 12.62 2.13 0.61
C GLN A 69 11.96 2.49 -0.72
N PRO A 70 12.74 2.62 -1.81
CA PRO A 70 12.14 2.82 -3.11
C PRO A 70 11.31 1.60 -3.51
N HIS A 71 10.11 1.79 -4.05
CA HIS A 71 9.16 0.74 -4.43
C HIS A 71 9.76 -0.31 -5.38
N ARG A 72 10.78 0.07 -6.17
CA ARG A 72 11.55 -0.86 -7.01
C ARG A 72 12.22 -2.01 -6.22
N THR A 73 12.43 -1.84 -4.92
CA THR A 73 13.00 -2.87 -4.02
C THR A 73 12.14 -4.14 -4.03
N LEU A 74 10.82 -3.97 -4.19
CA LEU A 74 9.86 -5.07 -4.29
C LEU A 74 9.72 -5.63 -5.71
N MET A 75 10.28 -5.02 -6.75
CA MET A 75 10.07 -5.46 -8.13
C MET A 75 11.11 -6.49 -8.58
N SER A 76 10.68 -7.71 -8.92
CA SER A 76 11.59 -8.71 -9.48
C SER A 76 11.97 -8.31 -10.91
N MET A 77 13.24 -8.48 -11.27
CA MET A 77 13.84 -8.04 -12.54
C MET A 77 13.40 -8.91 -13.73
N HIS A 78 12.09 -9.03 -13.95
CA HIS A 78 11.53 -9.65 -15.15
C HIS A 78 11.16 -8.60 -16.22
N HIS A 79 11.32 -7.31 -15.90
CA HIS A 79 11.04 -6.20 -16.80
C HIS A 79 12.30 -5.36 -17.01
N SER A 80 12.49 -4.85 -18.24
CA SER A 80 13.61 -3.96 -18.55
C SER A 80 13.48 -2.63 -17.80
N GLU A 81 14.61 -1.97 -17.54
CA GLU A 81 14.65 -0.69 -16.82
C GLU A 81 13.76 0.37 -17.52
N GLU A 82 13.69 0.34 -18.84
CA GLU A 82 12.86 1.23 -19.66
C GLU A 82 11.35 1.02 -19.41
N TYR A 83 10.91 -0.23 -19.21
CA TYR A 83 9.52 -0.54 -18.89
C TYR A 83 9.12 0.05 -17.54
N ILE A 84 10.00 -0.13 -16.54
CA ILE A 84 9.81 0.39 -15.19
C ILE A 84 9.76 1.92 -15.23
N GLN A 85 10.72 2.57 -15.91
CA GLN A 85 10.76 4.02 -16.07
C GLN A 85 9.52 4.57 -16.79
N HIS A 86 9.05 3.89 -17.84
CA HIS A 86 7.83 4.27 -18.55
C HIS A 86 6.58 4.19 -17.66
N ALA A 87 6.45 3.13 -16.85
CA ALA A 87 5.37 3.00 -15.88
C ALA A 87 5.42 4.13 -14.84
N TRP A 88 6.57 4.40 -14.24
CA TRP A 88 6.76 5.50 -13.28
C TRP A 88 6.48 6.88 -13.88
N LYS A 89 6.88 7.10 -15.13
CA LYS A 89 6.58 8.36 -15.84
C LYS A 89 5.08 8.53 -16.02
N SER A 90 4.36 7.45 -16.32
CA SER A 90 2.90 7.46 -16.47
C SER A 90 2.18 7.78 -15.14
N PHE A 91 2.63 7.19 -14.03
CA PHE A 91 2.09 7.50 -12.70
C PHE A 91 2.31 8.97 -12.30
N ARG A 92 3.50 9.53 -12.59
CA ARG A 92 3.80 10.96 -12.34
C ARG A 92 2.94 11.92 -13.16
N LEU A 93 2.45 11.48 -14.31
CA LEU A 93 1.54 12.25 -15.17
C LEU A 93 0.06 12.13 -14.74
N GLY A 94 -0.22 11.52 -13.59
CA GLY A 94 -1.58 11.31 -13.07
C GLY A 94 -2.37 10.26 -13.84
N LYS A 95 -1.70 9.41 -14.64
CA LYS A 95 -2.35 8.35 -15.42
C LYS A 95 -2.30 7.05 -14.65
N SER A 96 -3.45 6.37 -14.56
CA SER A 96 -3.53 5.00 -14.06
C SER A 96 -2.89 4.05 -15.09
N GLY A 97 -1.70 3.55 -14.79
CA GLY A 97 -1.02 2.53 -15.59
C GLY A 97 -1.14 1.15 -14.95
N ALA A 98 -1.59 0.14 -15.71
CA ALA A 98 -1.47 -1.24 -15.27
C ALA A 98 -0.06 -1.75 -15.61
N ALA A 99 0.75 -2.00 -14.58
CA ALA A 99 2.03 -2.66 -14.72
C ALA A 99 1.97 -4.01 -14.01
N SER A 100 2.12 -5.11 -14.75
CA SER A 100 2.34 -6.41 -14.10
C SER A 100 3.71 -6.37 -13.44
N SER A 101 3.77 -6.63 -12.15
CA SER A 101 5.01 -6.71 -11.38
C SER A 101 4.94 -7.95 -10.50
N ILE A 102 6.00 -8.75 -10.49
CA ILE A 102 6.14 -9.87 -9.56
C ILE A 102 6.95 -9.38 -8.36
N THR A 103 6.40 -9.54 -7.15
CA THR A 103 7.04 -9.15 -5.89
C THR A 103 8.30 -9.98 -5.65
N ARG A 104 9.43 -9.33 -5.33
CA ARG A 104 10.67 -10.01 -4.90
C ARG A 104 10.50 -10.54 -3.49
N PRO A 105 10.62 -11.85 -3.26
CA PRO A 105 10.76 -12.35 -1.91
C PRO A 105 12.10 -11.87 -1.33
N ARG A 106 12.14 -11.63 -0.02
CA ARG A 106 13.39 -11.44 0.70
C ARG A 106 14.25 -12.68 0.47
N ARG A 107 15.42 -12.51 -0.14
CA ARG A 107 16.40 -13.59 -0.29
C ARG A 107 16.79 -13.99 1.14
N ALA A 108 16.27 -15.11 1.62
CA ALA A 108 16.67 -15.65 2.91
C ALA A 108 18.20 -15.70 2.95
N LYS A 109 18.83 -15.25 4.04
CA LYS A 109 20.13 -15.83 4.40
C LYS A 109 19.85 -17.34 4.50
N ILE A 110 20.26 -18.09 3.48
CA ILE A 110 20.17 -19.55 3.48
C ILE A 110 21.23 -20.02 4.48
N THR A 111 20.97 -19.93 5.77
CA THR A 111 21.61 -20.81 6.76
C THR A 111 20.92 -22.15 6.60
N GLY A 112 21.69 -23.16 6.18
CA GLY A 112 21.22 -24.31 5.45
C GLY A 112 20.19 -25.18 6.15
N SER A 113 19.30 -25.75 5.33
CA SER A 113 18.88 -27.14 5.42
C SER A 113 17.96 -27.41 4.24
N THR A 114 18.50 -27.97 3.17
CA THR A 114 17.73 -28.62 2.11
C THR A 114 16.92 -29.75 2.77
N PRO A 115 15.57 -29.75 2.76
CA PRO A 115 14.86 -30.97 3.05
C PRO A 115 15.01 -31.85 1.81
N ALA A 116 15.72 -32.97 1.98
CA ALA A 116 15.79 -34.03 0.98
C ALA A 116 14.35 -34.49 0.68
N ILE A 117 13.92 -34.30 -0.56
CA ILE A 117 12.73 -34.95 -1.10
C ILE A 117 13.10 -36.44 -1.21
N SER A 118 12.64 -37.26 -0.25
CA SER A 118 12.71 -38.70 -0.37
C SER A 118 11.64 -39.15 -1.35
N HIS A 119 12.06 -39.64 -2.53
CA HIS A 119 11.20 -40.43 -3.38
C HIS A 119 10.83 -41.72 -2.64
N ARG A 120 9.53 -41.96 -2.46
CA ARG A 120 8.96 -43.30 -2.37
C ARG A 120 7.67 -43.35 -3.15
#